data_AF-A0A3D0T7F2-F1
#
_entry.id   AF-A0A3D0T7F2-F1
#
_cell.length_a   1.000
_cell.length_b   1.000
_cell.length_c   1.000
_cell.angle_alpha   90.00
_cell.angle_beta   90.00
_cell.angle_gamma   90.00
#
_symmetry.space_group_name_H-M   'P 1'
#
loop_
_entity.id
_entity.type
_entity.pdbx_description
1 polymer ?
#
loop_
_entity_poly.entity_id
_entity_poly.type
_entity_poly.pdbx_seq_one_letter_code
_entity_poly.pdbx_strand_id
1 'polypeptide(L)'
;MIQSLALADKVLALSKALNSNIDDYGKILKQVFPKAVEINKFQINGEESLLSAIFRTHIQTLQNLQQNTMELEKYLVESNLKPKYFDRDTDIRQVFKFDVPINGSFELMMLDSYPVPFLKFYINDKQELLNGKVLENTLSFGTLDLQKGDLEISYPVMLSENLASPAAVLNNDIEIPVNEISGSAVYRFSGNVRIDQGLGFYVLFYENQNPEPSARESLQSNPLAGWQKFQINFQTKSTTKKAKIVISPAGSKLTVSDIKIQKVLNNQIFLRSDKKGQTLLQDEAESVEFIKKSAIEYEGKIKLANPGFLFFKETFHPGWKLSLISAGETTFPKQHFLSNLYGNAWYIDKAGEYEFKIEFDPQKYFNIGIILTVLGGLFILAVAMNKRKKQI
;
A
#
# COMPACT_ATOMS: atom_id res chain seq x y z
N MET A 1 24.57 15.29 -10.79
CA MET A 1 24.01 16.50 -10.16
C MET A 1 22.83 17.11 -10.95
N ILE A 2 22.92 17.26 -12.28
CA ILE A 2 21.79 17.77 -13.10
C ILE A 2 20.64 16.74 -13.23
N GLN A 3 20.94 15.45 -13.39
CA GLN A 3 19.92 14.39 -13.42
C GLN A 3 19.22 14.17 -12.06
N SER A 4 19.89 14.43 -10.94
CA SER A 4 19.32 14.29 -9.60
C SER A 4 18.36 15.43 -9.24
N LEU A 5 18.60 16.66 -9.73
CA LEU A 5 17.62 17.76 -9.62
C LEU A 5 16.37 17.51 -10.48
N ALA A 6 16.55 17.05 -11.73
CA ALA A 6 15.43 16.73 -12.61
C ALA A 6 14.56 15.58 -12.07
N LEU A 7 15.13 14.64 -11.32
CA LEU A 7 14.40 13.57 -10.66
C LEU A 7 13.66 14.08 -9.41
N ALA A 8 14.27 14.97 -8.63
CA ALA A 8 13.63 15.60 -7.47
C ALA A 8 12.39 16.44 -7.85
N ASP A 9 12.46 17.21 -8.93
CA ASP A 9 11.32 17.98 -9.45
C ASP A 9 10.19 17.08 -9.97
N LYS A 10 10.54 15.92 -10.54
CA LYS A 10 9.57 14.91 -10.99
C LYS A 10 8.91 14.16 -9.83
N VAL A 11 9.64 13.86 -8.77
CA VAL A 11 9.11 13.30 -7.51
C VAL A 11 8.20 14.31 -6.81
N LEU A 12 8.57 15.60 -6.82
CA LEU A 12 7.72 16.69 -6.32
C LEU A 12 6.44 16.85 -7.14
N ALA A 13 6.52 16.72 -8.48
CA ALA A 13 5.35 16.70 -9.35
C ALA A 13 4.43 15.49 -9.09
N LEU A 14 5.01 14.31 -8.83
CA LEU A 14 4.27 13.12 -8.40
C LEU A 14 3.51 13.35 -7.09
N SER A 15 4.16 13.97 -6.09
CA SER A 15 3.55 14.26 -4.79
C SER A 15 2.35 15.23 -4.89
N LYS A 16 2.41 16.20 -5.82
CA LYS A 16 1.31 17.15 -6.07
C LYS A 16 0.14 16.49 -6.81
N ALA A 17 0.44 15.58 -7.74
CA ALA A 17 -0.57 14.90 -8.53
C ALA A 17 -1.22 13.69 -7.84
N LEU A 18 -0.65 13.18 -6.76
CA LEU A 18 -1.28 12.16 -5.90
C LEU A 18 -2.57 12.66 -5.22
N ASN A 19 -2.87 13.96 -5.29
CA ASN A 19 -4.15 14.56 -4.91
C ASN A 19 -5.17 14.64 -6.05
N SER A 20 -4.79 14.22 -7.26
CA SER A 20 -5.66 14.13 -8.45
C SER A 20 -5.80 12.66 -8.87
N ASN A 21 -6.99 12.31 -9.36
CA ASN A 21 -7.44 10.99 -9.86
C ASN A 21 -6.34 10.03 -10.38
N ILE A 22 -6.52 8.72 -10.17
CA ILE A 22 -5.65 7.61 -10.61
C ILE A 22 -5.25 7.66 -12.10
N ASP A 23 -6.07 8.24 -12.97
CA ASP A 23 -5.75 8.44 -14.39
C ASP A 23 -4.57 9.40 -14.61
N ASP A 24 -4.43 10.42 -13.76
CA ASP A 24 -3.35 11.39 -13.85
C ASP A 24 -2.03 10.83 -13.30
N TYR A 25 -2.09 9.91 -12.32
CA TYR A 25 -0.95 9.11 -11.89
C TYR A 25 -0.37 8.28 -13.04
N GLY A 26 -1.24 7.62 -13.82
CA GLY A 26 -0.83 6.84 -15.01
C GLY A 26 -0.16 7.68 -16.10
N LYS A 27 -0.61 8.93 -16.31
CA LYS A 27 0.03 9.86 -17.26
C LYS A 27 1.38 10.36 -16.74
N ILE A 28 1.51 10.59 -15.44
CA ILE A 28 2.73 11.11 -14.82
C ILE A 28 3.81 10.06 -14.74
N LEU A 29 3.49 8.78 -14.47
CA LEU A 29 4.45 7.69 -14.63
C LEU A 29 5.05 7.71 -16.06
N LYS A 30 4.23 7.90 -17.09
CA LYS A 30 4.71 8.02 -18.48
C LYS A 30 5.59 9.26 -18.72
N GLN A 31 5.40 10.35 -17.96
CA GLN A 31 6.19 11.59 -18.04
C GLN A 31 7.45 11.63 -17.15
N VAL A 32 7.48 10.85 -16.07
CA VAL A 32 8.65 10.72 -15.18
C VAL A 32 9.63 9.70 -15.73
N PHE A 33 9.11 8.64 -16.37
CA PHE A 33 9.86 7.62 -17.09
C PHE A 33 9.80 7.75 -18.64
N PRO A 34 9.99 8.94 -19.28
CA PRO A 34 10.01 9.01 -20.72
C PRO A 34 11.41 8.61 -21.20
N LYS A 35 11.48 7.64 -22.11
CA LYS A 35 12.66 7.25 -22.90
C LYS A 35 13.89 6.69 -22.14
N ALA A 36 13.95 6.68 -20.82
CA ALA A 36 15.15 6.24 -20.09
C ALA A 36 15.38 4.71 -20.03
N VAL A 37 14.63 3.89 -20.78
CA VAL A 37 14.80 2.43 -20.76
C VAL A 37 14.70 1.80 -22.16
N GLU A 38 15.16 2.49 -23.19
CA GLU A 38 15.29 1.88 -24.52
C GLU A 38 16.53 0.98 -24.66
N ILE A 39 17.46 0.98 -23.70
CA ILE A 39 18.71 0.22 -23.87
C ILE A 39 18.52 -1.28 -23.57
N ASN A 40 17.49 -1.71 -22.81
CA ASN A 40 17.16 -3.13 -22.65
C ASN A 40 15.74 -3.31 -22.07
N LYS A 41 14.76 -3.73 -22.91
CA LYS A 41 13.36 -4.01 -22.51
C LYS A 41 13.23 -5.12 -21.46
N PHE A 42 14.29 -5.89 -21.27
CA PHE A 42 14.47 -6.89 -20.23
C PHE A 42 15.69 -6.46 -19.40
N GLN A 43 15.53 -6.20 -18.10
CA GLN A 43 16.67 -6.01 -17.19
C GLN A 43 16.51 -6.92 -15.99
N ILE A 44 17.65 -7.40 -15.52
CA ILE A 44 17.83 -7.90 -14.17
C ILE A 44 18.59 -6.79 -13.42
N ASN A 45 17.98 -6.28 -12.34
CA ASN A 45 18.45 -5.22 -11.42
C ASN A 45 18.21 -3.75 -11.81
N GLY A 46 17.78 -2.95 -10.81
CA GLY A 46 17.63 -1.49 -10.85
C GLY A 46 18.36 -0.84 -9.67
N GLU A 47 18.72 0.44 -9.79
CA GLU A 47 19.39 1.22 -8.74
C GLU A 47 18.55 1.30 -7.46
N GLU A 48 19.21 1.15 -6.30
CA GLU A 48 18.59 1.17 -4.97
C GLU A 48 17.79 2.45 -4.70
N SER A 49 18.31 3.61 -5.14
CA SER A 49 17.66 4.91 -4.97
C SER A 49 16.33 5.00 -5.76
N LEU A 50 16.29 4.38 -6.94
CA LEU A 50 15.10 4.33 -7.79
C LEU A 50 14.04 3.40 -7.19
N LEU A 51 14.45 2.22 -6.72
CA LEU A 51 13.57 1.26 -6.03
C LEU A 51 12.97 1.88 -4.77
N SER A 52 13.75 2.60 -3.95
CA SER A 52 13.25 3.30 -2.78
C SER A 52 12.24 4.40 -3.13
N ALA A 53 12.49 5.21 -4.16
CA ALA A 53 11.55 6.24 -4.62
C ALA A 53 10.23 5.65 -5.16
N ILE A 54 10.34 4.53 -5.88
CA ILE A 54 9.24 3.72 -6.38
C ILE A 54 8.42 3.17 -5.21
N PHE A 55 9.03 2.46 -4.25
CA PHE A 55 8.35 1.95 -3.07
C PHE A 55 7.66 3.05 -2.25
N ARG A 56 8.31 4.19 -2.03
CA ARG A 56 7.71 5.36 -1.36
C ARG A 56 6.46 5.84 -2.07
N THR A 57 6.56 6.01 -3.39
CA THR A 57 5.44 6.42 -4.24
C THR A 57 4.29 5.41 -4.13
N HIS A 58 4.60 4.12 -4.24
CA HIS A 58 3.59 3.06 -4.14
C HIS A 58 2.87 3.13 -2.80
N ILE A 59 3.61 3.16 -1.71
CA ILE A 59 3.06 3.23 -0.35
C ILE A 59 2.18 4.46 -0.15
N GLN A 60 2.60 5.62 -0.65
CA GLN A 60 1.82 6.86 -0.55
C GLN A 60 0.55 6.79 -1.40
N THR A 61 0.64 6.18 -2.59
CA THR A 61 -0.52 5.84 -3.43
C THR A 61 -1.46 4.86 -2.70
N LEU A 62 -0.94 3.83 -2.04
CA LEU A 62 -1.74 2.87 -1.25
C LEU A 62 -2.48 3.55 -0.10
N GLN A 63 -1.82 4.48 0.60
CA GLN A 63 -2.43 5.27 1.68
C GLN A 63 -3.54 6.18 1.15
N ASN A 64 -3.36 6.78 -0.03
CA ASN A 64 -4.37 7.62 -0.66
C ASN A 64 -5.53 6.82 -1.28
N LEU A 65 -5.27 5.60 -1.77
CA LEU A 65 -6.24 4.71 -2.40
C LEU A 65 -7.07 3.87 -1.42
N GLN A 66 -7.08 4.19 -0.11
CA GLN A 66 -7.92 3.55 0.91
C GLN A 66 -9.44 3.49 0.58
N GLN A 67 -9.90 4.02 -0.56
CA GLN A 67 -11.27 3.89 -1.05
C GLN A 67 -11.53 2.73 -2.04
N ASN A 68 -10.52 1.97 -2.50
CA ASN A 68 -10.70 0.81 -3.39
C ASN A 68 -9.80 -0.37 -3.00
N THR A 69 -9.91 -0.80 -1.74
CA THR A 69 -8.87 -1.53 -0.99
C THR A 69 -8.74 -3.02 -1.26
N MET A 70 -9.79 -3.72 -1.71
CA MET A 70 -9.83 -5.19 -1.55
C MET A 70 -8.87 -5.94 -2.48
N GLU A 71 -8.82 -5.60 -3.77
CA GLU A 71 -7.94 -6.28 -4.73
C GLU A 71 -6.45 -5.96 -4.50
N LEU A 72 -6.17 -4.73 -4.11
CA LEU A 72 -4.82 -4.27 -3.85
C LEU A 72 -4.27 -4.81 -2.53
N GLU A 73 -5.09 -4.85 -1.47
CA GLU A 73 -4.70 -5.52 -0.23
C GLU A 73 -4.43 -7.01 -0.47
N LYS A 74 -5.29 -7.68 -1.24
CA LYS A 74 -5.09 -9.07 -1.65
C LYS A 74 -3.75 -9.25 -2.38
N TYR A 75 -3.45 -8.39 -3.36
CA TYR A 75 -2.18 -8.44 -4.10
C TYR A 75 -0.96 -8.25 -3.20
N LEU A 76 -1.00 -7.29 -2.27
CA LEU A 76 0.12 -7.01 -1.36
C LEU A 76 0.38 -8.16 -0.37
N VAL A 77 -0.68 -8.82 0.09
CA VAL A 77 -0.60 -10.02 0.92
C VAL A 77 -0.05 -11.19 0.12
N GLU A 78 -0.59 -11.44 -1.08
CA GLU A 78 -0.13 -12.52 -1.98
C GLU A 78 1.34 -12.34 -2.42
N SER A 79 1.81 -11.10 -2.51
CA SER A 79 3.19 -10.76 -2.88
C SER A 79 4.16 -10.71 -1.68
N ASN A 80 3.72 -11.05 -0.46
CA ASN A 80 4.50 -10.97 0.77
C ASN A 80 5.08 -9.57 1.08
N LEU A 81 4.46 -8.51 0.54
CA LEU A 81 4.85 -7.12 0.78
C LEU A 81 4.10 -6.51 1.97
N LYS A 82 2.94 -7.07 2.32
CA LYS A 82 2.15 -6.73 3.50
C LYS A 82 1.93 -8.02 4.32
N PRO A 83 1.91 -7.94 5.65
CA PRO A 83 1.67 -9.09 6.50
C PRO A 83 0.33 -9.76 6.19
N LYS A 84 0.32 -11.10 6.21
CA LYS A 84 -0.87 -11.94 5.93
C LYS A 84 -2.00 -11.71 6.94
N TYR A 85 -1.64 -11.29 8.14
CA TYR A 85 -2.57 -11.03 9.24
C TYR A 85 -2.09 -9.82 10.04
N PHE A 86 -3.03 -8.92 10.33
CA PHE A 86 -2.84 -7.77 11.21
C PHE A 86 -3.92 -7.83 12.29
N ASP A 87 -3.55 -8.28 13.49
CA ASP A 87 -4.43 -8.23 14.63
C ASP A 87 -4.25 -6.90 15.37
N ARG A 88 -5.34 -6.15 15.51
CA ARG A 88 -5.39 -5.00 16.41
C ARG A 88 -5.88 -5.49 17.77
N ASP A 89 -5.14 -6.39 18.41
CA ASP A 89 -5.51 -6.80 19.76
C ASP A 89 -5.20 -5.65 20.74
N THR A 90 -6.21 -5.28 21.50
CA THR A 90 -6.85 -3.95 21.39
C THR A 90 -6.18 -2.77 22.09
N ASP A 91 -5.05 -2.95 22.79
CA ASP A 91 -4.36 -1.81 23.44
C ASP A 91 -2.86 -2.03 23.70
N ILE A 92 -2.35 -3.24 23.50
CA ILE A 92 -1.06 -3.66 24.08
C ILE A 92 0.04 -3.72 23.01
N ARG A 93 -0.21 -4.44 21.91
CA ARG A 93 0.79 -4.67 20.86
C ARG A 93 0.16 -4.72 19.47
N GLN A 94 0.94 -4.35 18.46
CA GLN A 94 0.59 -4.52 17.05
C GLN A 94 1.31 -5.75 16.53
N VAL A 95 0.58 -6.70 15.96
CA VAL A 95 1.11 -7.99 15.50
C VAL A 95 1.07 -8.06 13.98
N PHE A 96 2.21 -8.41 13.38
CA PHE A 96 2.39 -8.52 11.93
C PHE A 96 2.95 -9.91 11.62
N LYS A 97 2.25 -10.67 10.77
CA LYS A 97 2.70 -12.00 10.33
C LYS A 97 3.22 -11.97 8.90
N PHE A 98 4.47 -12.31 8.71
CA PHE A 98 5.17 -12.39 7.43
C PHE A 98 5.38 -13.86 7.03
N ASP A 99 5.52 -14.11 5.73
CA ASP A 99 6.03 -15.37 5.19
C ASP A 99 7.36 -15.06 4.50
N VAL A 100 8.45 -15.45 5.16
CA VAL A 100 9.81 -15.20 4.72
C VAL A 100 10.13 -16.21 3.62
N PRO A 101 10.35 -15.80 2.37
CA PRO A 101 10.45 -16.73 1.25
C PRO A 101 11.77 -17.50 1.21
N ILE A 102 12.83 -16.93 1.79
CA ILE A 102 14.21 -17.46 1.79
C ILE A 102 14.92 -17.11 3.09
N ASN A 103 15.87 -17.95 3.51
CA ASN A 103 16.80 -17.60 4.58
C ASN A 103 17.65 -16.40 4.12
N GLY A 104 17.84 -15.41 4.98
CA GLY A 104 18.71 -14.28 4.66
C GLY A 104 18.58 -13.09 5.61
N SER A 105 19.34 -12.03 5.31
CA SER A 105 19.29 -10.76 6.03
C SER A 105 18.18 -9.88 5.45
N PHE A 106 17.34 -9.33 6.33
CA PHE A 106 16.26 -8.41 5.99
C PHE A 106 16.34 -7.18 6.89
N GLU A 107 16.33 -6.01 6.27
CA GLU A 107 16.13 -4.76 6.97
C GLU A 107 14.66 -4.61 7.40
N LEU A 108 14.46 -4.35 8.69
CA LEU A 108 13.16 -4.01 9.25
C LEU A 108 12.93 -2.51 9.11
N MET A 109 11.86 -2.15 8.40
CA MET A 109 11.50 -0.75 8.15
C MET A 109 10.10 -0.45 8.67
N MET A 110 9.85 0.81 9.01
CA MET A 110 8.53 1.32 9.40
C MET A 110 8.21 2.61 8.64
N LEU A 111 6.95 2.77 8.26
CA LEU A 111 6.46 3.99 7.64
C LEU A 111 5.99 4.99 8.70
N ASP A 112 6.83 5.96 9.03
CA ASP A 112 6.40 7.21 9.66
C ASP A 112 7.55 8.22 9.67
N SER A 113 7.18 9.50 9.80
CA SER A 113 8.13 10.58 10.10
C SER A 113 8.31 10.82 11.59
N TYR A 114 7.52 10.17 12.46
CA TYR A 114 7.67 10.34 13.91
C TYR A 114 8.99 9.70 14.37
N PRO A 115 9.94 10.48 14.92
CA PRO A 115 11.24 9.96 15.27
C PRO A 115 11.10 9.04 16.50
N VAL A 116 11.20 7.73 16.27
CA VAL A 116 11.25 6.72 17.31
C VAL A 116 12.70 6.23 17.41
N PRO A 117 13.51 6.75 18.35
CA PRO A 117 14.95 6.45 18.40
C PRO A 117 15.24 4.99 18.74
N PHE A 118 14.35 4.34 19.48
CA PHE A 118 14.40 2.92 19.78
C PHE A 118 13.00 2.35 19.91
N LEU A 119 12.82 1.10 19.49
CA LEU A 119 11.56 0.38 19.64
C LEU A 119 11.82 -1.06 20.06
N LYS A 120 11.01 -1.50 21.03
CA LYS A 120 11.03 -2.89 21.49
C LYS A 120 10.14 -3.73 20.60
N PHE A 121 10.74 -4.63 19.85
CA PHE A 121 10.05 -5.62 19.02
C PHE A 121 10.00 -6.97 19.73
N TYR A 122 9.03 -7.79 19.36
CA TYR A 122 8.94 -9.20 19.70
C TYR A 122 8.92 -9.97 18.38
N ILE A 123 10.00 -10.70 18.09
CA ILE A 123 10.21 -11.47 16.87
C ILE A 123 10.09 -12.94 17.25
N ASN A 124 9.00 -13.60 16.85
CA ASN A 124 8.62 -14.95 17.33
C ASN A 124 8.72 -15.05 18.86
N ASP A 125 8.05 -14.12 19.55
CA ASP A 125 8.06 -13.93 21.01
C ASP A 125 9.41 -13.55 21.65
N LYS A 126 10.51 -13.55 20.89
CA LYS A 126 11.81 -13.07 21.37
C LYS A 126 11.84 -11.55 21.35
N GLN A 127 12.06 -10.95 22.52
CA GLN A 127 12.18 -9.51 22.65
C GLN A 127 13.54 -9.01 22.09
N GLU A 128 13.48 -8.00 21.23
CA GLU A 128 14.65 -7.29 20.68
C GLU A 128 14.45 -5.78 20.82
N LEU A 129 15.48 -5.06 21.28
CA LEU A 129 15.47 -3.59 21.31
C LEU A 129 16.27 -3.07 20.12
N LEU A 130 15.59 -2.46 19.15
CA LEU A 130 16.21 -2.01 17.92
C LEU A 130 16.25 -0.48 17.85
N ASN A 131 17.36 0.05 17.35
CA ASN A 131 17.55 1.49 17.19
C ASN A 131 16.96 1.96 15.86
N GLY A 132 16.07 2.95 15.92
CA GLY A 132 15.48 3.58 14.75
C GLY A 132 16.40 4.62 14.14
N LYS A 133 16.73 4.47 12.86
CA LYS A 133 17.42 5.45 12.05
C LYS A 133 16.43 6.06 11.06
N VAL A 134 16.23 7.38 11.16
CA VAL A 134 15.40 8.12 10.20
C VAL A 134 16.09 8.11 8.83
N LEU A 135 15.39 7.55 7.84
CA LEU A 135 15.75 7.55 6.43
C LEU A 135 14.62 8.26 5.68
N GLU A 136 14.74 9.58 5.57
CA GLU A 136 13.70 10.45 5.00
C GLU A 136 12.33 10.28 5.71
N ASN A 137 11.35 9.64 5.07
CA ASN A 137 10.00 9.41 5.59
C ASN A 137 9.80 7.97 6.13
N THR A 138 10.89 7.24 6.32
CA THR A 138 10.90 5.87 6.85
C THR A 138 11.83 5.79 8.05
N LEU A 139 11.57 4.83 8.93
CA LEU A 139 12.48 4.43 9.99
C LEU A 139 13.06 3.06 9.64
N SER A 140 14.38 2.95 9.62
CA SER A 140 15.07 1.65 9.57
C SER A 140 15.45 1.24 10.99
N PHE A 141 15.17 -0.01 11.34
CA PHE A 141 15.52 -0.61 12.62
C PHE A 141 16.72 -1.58 12.51
N GLY A 142 17.46 -1.48 11.41
CA GLY A 142 18.59 -2.36 11.13
C GLY A 142 18.16 -3.68 10.48
N THR A 143 19.13 -4.59 10.38
CA THR A 143 19.00 -5.87 9.68
C THR A 143 18.78 -7.02 10.65
N LEU A 144 18.00 -7.99 10.21
CA LEU A 144 17.62 -9.19 10.93
C LEU A 144 17.94 -10.41 10.06
N ASP A 145 18.65 -11.39 10.63
CA ASP A 145 18.82 -12.68 9.98
C ASP A 145 17.57 -13.55 10.21
N LEU A 146 16.80 -13.76 9.15
CA LEU A 146 15.53 -14.47 9.19
C LEU A 146 15.65 -15.82 8.47
N GLN A 147 14.95 -16.81 9.02
CA GLN A 147 14.78 -18.12 8.38
C GLN A 147 13.51 -18.11 7.52
N LYS A 148 13.51 -18.90 6.45
CA LYS A 148 12.36 -19.15 5.59
C LYS A 148 11.20 -19.71 6.41
N GLY A 149 9.99 -19.23 6.13
CA GLY A 149 8.75 -19.66 6.76
C GLY A 149 8.01 -18.52 7.45
N ASP A 150 7.03 -18.89 8.26
CA ASP A 150 6.20 -17.92 8.97
C ASP A 150 7.01 -17.18 10.05
N LEU A 151 6.79 -15.87 10.12
CA LEU A 151 7.45 -14.97 11.04
C LEU A 151 6.43 -14.03 11.67
N GLU A 152 6.39 -13.98 12.99
CA GLU A 152 5.62 -12.97 13.71
C GLU A 152 6.55 -11.88 14.23
N ILE A 153 6.28 -10.63 13.86
CA ILE A 153 6.89 -9.46 14.46
C ILE A 153 5.78 -8.64 15.12
N SER A 154 5.98 -8.28 16.38
CA SER A 154 5.08 -7.35 17.06
C SER A 154 5.83 -6.26 17.80
N TYR A 155 5.17 -5.16 18.11
CA TYR A 155 5.73 -4.11 18.98
C TYR A 155 4.62 -3.43 19.79
N PRO A 156 4.93 -2.83 20.95
CA PRO A 156 3.93 -2.17 21.79
C PRO A 156 3.20 -1.03 21.07
N VAL A 157 1.92 -0.85 21.35
CA VAL A 157 1.20 0.34 20.88
C VAL A 157 1.86 1.58 21.50
N MET A 158 2.40 2.45 20.66
CA MET A 158 2.98 3.71 21.09
C MET A 158 1.96 4.84 20.97
N LEU A 159 1.94 5.70 21.97
CA LEU A 159 1.12 6.91 21.99
C LEU A 159 2.04 8.12 21.86
N SER A 160 1.62 9.10 21.05
CA SER A 160 2.24 10.42 21.05
C SER A 160 2.11 11.13 22.39
N GLU A 161 2.70 12.32 22.48
CA GLU A 161 2.36 13.28 23.52
C GLU A 161 0.87 13.67 23.50
N ASN A 162 0.41 14.33 24.57
CA ASN A 162 -0.97 14.79 24.67
C ASN A 162 -1.22 15.97 23.71
N LEU A 163 -2.11 15.76 22.75
CA LEU A 163 -2.52 16.71 21.73
C LEU A 163 -3.79 17.48 22.09
N ALA A 164 -4.35 17.24 23.29
CA ALA A 164 -5.51 17.96 23.79
C ALA A 164 -5.15 19.42 24.11
N SER A 165 -5.89 20.37 23.54
CA SER A 165 -5.84 21.78 23.92
C SER A 165 -6.67 22.03 25.19
N PRO A 166 -6.50 23.19 25.87
CA PRO A 166 -7.38 23.57 26.98
C PRO A 166 -8.85 23.47 26.59
N ALA A 167 -9.63 22.78 27.40
CA ALA A 167 -11.05 22.56 27.16
C ALA A 167 -11.85 23.86 27.38
N ALA A 168 -12.85 24.11 26.53
CA ALA A 168 -13.82 25.17 26.70
C ALA A 168 -15.18 24.57 27.06
N VAL A 169 -15.88 25.17 28.01
CA VAL A 169 -17.25 24.78 28.36
C VAL A 169 -18.23 25.68 27.60
N LEU A 170 -19.06 25.10 26.73
CA LEU A 170 -20.04 25.82 25.93
C LEU A 170 -21.37 25.07 25.97
N ASN A 171 -22.45 25.72 26.41
CA ASN A 171 -23.80 25.12 26.46
C ASN A 171 -23.86 23.77 27.20
N ASN A 172 -23.10 23.62 28.29
CA ASN A 172 -22.88 22.39 29.07
C ASN A 172 -22.04 21.30 28.38
N ASP A 173 -21.67 21.49 27.11
CA ASP A 173 -20.71 20.63 26.43
C ASP A 173 -19.27 21.05 26.76
N ILE A 174 -18.37 20.08 26.77
CA ILE A 174 -16.93 20.31 26.93
C ILE A 174 -16.28 20.11 25.56
N GLU A 175 -15.86 21.20 24.93
CA GLU A 175 -15.16 21.18 23.64
C GLU A 175 -13.65 21.14 23.84
N ILE A 176 -12.98 20.22 23.15
CA ILE A 176 -11.56 19.95 23.27
C ILE A 176 -10.95 19.93 21.86
N PRO A 177 -10.34 21.04 21.42
CA PRO A 177 -9.61 21.09 20.16
C PRO A 177 -8.42 20.10 20.16
N VAL A 178 -8.07 19.60 18.96
CA VAL A 178 -6.88 18.77 18.75
C VAL A 178 -5.82 19.62 18.04
N ASN A 179 -4.69 19.90 18.71
CA ASN A 179 -3.67 20.84 18.21
C ASN A 179 -3.02 20.37 16.90
N GLU A 180 -2.75 19.07 16.76
CA GLU A 180 -2.09 18.49 15.60
C GLU A 180 -2.83 17.24 15.15
N ILE A 181 -3.40 17.30 13.94
CA ILE A 181 -4.12 16.17 13.36
C ILE A 181 -3.57 15.78 12.00
N SER A 182 -3.41 14.48 11.79
CA SER A 182 -3.03 13.86 10.54
C SER A 182 -4.23 13.11 9.97
N GLY A 183 -4.44 13.19 8.66
CA GLY A 183 -5.44 12.38 7.98
C GLY A 183 -5.09 10.89 8.03
N SER A 184 -6.10 10.03 8.00
CA SER A 184 -5.99 8.56 8.05
C SER A 184 -5.29 7.99 9.31
N ALA A 185 -5.05 8.81 10.33
CA ALA A 185 -4.41 8.39 11.57
C ALA A 185 -5.43 7.94 12.62
N VAL A 186 -5.00 7.08 13.54
CA VAL A 186 -5.81 6.66 14.68
C VAL A 186 -5.40 7.47 15.91
N TYR A 187 -6.39 7.88 16.69
CA TYR A 187 -6.21 8.65 17.91
C TYR A 187 -6.95 7.97 19.05
N ARG A 188 -6.36 8.05 20.24
CA ARG A 188 -6.90 7.59 21.50
C ARG A 188 -7.32 8.80 22.32
N PHE A 189 -8.62 8.90 22.61
CA PHE A 189 -9.18 9.82 23.59
C PHE A 189 -9.40 9.09 24.90
N SER A 190 -8.87 9.62 25.99
CA SER A 190 -9.01 9.01 27.31
C SER A 190 -9.08 10.06 28.40
N GLY A 191 -9.58 9.65 29.56
CA GLY A 191 -9.63 10.49 30.75
C GLY A 191 -10.33 9.82 31.91
N ASN A 192 -10.51 10.59 32.96
CA ASN A 192 -11.29 10.22 34.13
C ASN A 192 -12.60 11.01 34.10
N VAL A 193 -13.71 10.35 34.46
CA VAL A 193 -15.03 10.97 34.55
C VAL A 193 -15.68 10.59 35.88
N ARG A 194 -16.35 11.55 36.50
CA ARG A 194 -17.25 11.32 37.64
C ARG A 194 -18.63 11.84 37.25
N ILE A 195 -19.64 10.98 37.29
CA ILE A 195 -21.03 11.35 37.04
C ILE A 195 -21.72 11.56 38.38
N ASP A 196 -22.03 12.81 38.71
CA ASP A 196 -22.70 13.17 39.96
C ASP A 196 -24.22 12.91 39.86
N GLN A 197 -24.81 13.07 38.67
CA GLN A 197 -26.23 12.82 38.37
C GLN A 197 -26.41 12.40 36.90
N GLY A 198 -27.41 11.57 36.60
CA GLY A 198 -27.78 11.19 35.23
C GLY A 198 -27.26 9.82 34.76
N LEU A 199 -27.43 9.52 33.48
CA LEU A 199 -27.23 8.18 32.90
C LEU A 199 -25.87 7.97 32.21
N GLY A 200 -25.17 9.05 31.87
CA GLY A 200 -23.99 8.96 31.01
C GLY A 200 -23.70 10.22 30.21
N PHE A 201 -22.83 10.08 29.21
CA PHE A 201 -22.46 11.16 28.30
C PHE A 201 -22.12 10.60 26.92
N TYR A 202 -22.14 11.48 25.94
CA TYR A 202 -21.66 11.19 24.60
C TYR A 202 -20.28 11.78 24.38
N VAL A 203 -19.47 11.07 23.60
CA VAL A 203 -18.25 11.61 23.01
C VAL A 203 -18.47 11.74 21.51
N LEU A 204 -18.38 12.97 21.02
CA LEU A 204 -18.63 13.33 19.63
C LEU A 204 -17.33 13.80 18.99
N PHE A 205 -16.97 13.23 17.84
CA PHE A 205 -15.75 13.58 17.11
C PHE A 205 -16.09 14.34 15.82
N TYR A 206 -15.65 15.59 15.72
CA TYR A 206 -15.90 16.47 14.58
C TYR A 206 -14.65 16.70 13.76
N GLU A 207 -14.78 16.64 12.43
CA GLU A 207 -13.69 16.87 11.48
C GLU A 207 -14.00 18.05 10.55
N ASN A 208 -13.00 18.85 10.20
CA ASN A 208 -13.06 19.88 9.14
C ASN A 208 -14.23 20.87 9.25
N GLN A 209 -14.63 21.24 10.47
CA GLN A 209 -15.79 22.13 10.73
C GLN A 209 -17.15 21.57 10.24
N ASN A 210 -17.25 20.27 9.99
CA ASN A 210 -18.53 19.63 9.67
C ASN A 210 -19.50 19.81 10.87
N PRO A 211 -20.76 20.26 10.65
CA PRO A 211 -21.77 20.32 11.71
C PRO A 211 -22.16 18.96 12.27
N GLU A 212 -21.97 17.88 11.51
CA GLU A 212 -22.28 16.52 11.96
C GLU A 212 -21.02 15.79 12.46
N PRO A 213 -21.09 15.06 13.58
CA PRO A 213 -19.96 14.30 14.07
C PRO A 213 -19.64 13.12 13.13
N SER A 214 -18.36 12.92 12.88
CA SER A 214 -17.83 11.79 12.12
C SER A 214 -17.88 10.47 12.91
N ALA A 215 -17.85 10.54 14.24
CA ALA A 215 -18.04 9.41 15.14
C ALA A 215 -18.77 9.86 16.40
N ARG A 216 -19.58 8.96 16.97
CA ARG A 216 -20.35 9.18 18.19
C ARG A 216 -20.28 7.93 19.06
N GLU A 217 -19.77 8.08 20.26
CA GLU A 217 -19.71 7.01 21.26
C GLU A 217 -20.58 7.37 22.47
N SER A 218 -21.32 6.39 22.97
CA SER A 218 -22.15 6.52 24.16
C SER A 218 -21.47 5.83 25.33
N LEU A 219 -21.15 6.58 26.38
CA LEU A 219 -20.52 6.06 27.58
C LEU A 219 -21.54 6.10 28.72
N GLN A 220 -22.01 4.91 29.09
CA GLN A 220 -22.79 4.71 30.32
C GLN A 220 -21.82 4.48 31.47
N SER A 221 -22.13 5.07 32.62
CA SER A 221 -21.31 4.97 33.81
C SER A 221 -22.22 4.78 35.02
N ASN A 222 -21.79 3.99 36.00
CA ASN A 222 -22.52 3.86 37.26
C ASN A 222 -22.32 5.13 38.12
N PRO A 223 -23.36 5.95 38.39
CA PRO A 223 -23.21 7.18 39.18
C PRO A 223 -22.64 6.94 40.59
N LEU A 224 -22.80 5.72 41.13
CA LEU A 224 -22.30 5.34 42.45
C LEU A 224 -20.83 4.88 42.45
N ALA A 225 -20.21 4.68 41.29
CA ALA A 225 -18.86 4.15 41.20
C ALA A 225 -17.74 5.21 41.34
N GLY A 226 -18.10 6.48 41.56
CA GLY A 226 -17.11 7.56 41.70
C GLY A 226 -16.37 7.84 40.40
N TRP A 227 -15.05 8.06 40.49
CA TRP A 227 -14.20 8.31 39.31
C TRP A 227 -14.01 7.03 38.50
N GLN A 228 -14.32 7.10 37.20
CA GLN A 228 -14.18 6.02 36.24
C GLN A 228 -13.24 6.45 35.11
N LYS A 229 -12.44 5.51 34.62
CA LYS A 229 -11.62 5.72 33.42
C LYS A 229 -12.44 5.43 32.18
N PHE A 230 -12.27 6.25 31.15
CA PHE A 230 -12.79 5.95 29.82
C PHE A 230 -11.68 6.04 28.77
N GLN A 231 -11.85 5.29 27.69
CA GLN A 231 -10.95 5.28 26.54
C GLN A 231 -11.74 4.97 25.27
N ILE A 232 -11.52 5.76 24.22
CA ILE A 232 -12.13 5.62 22.91
C ILE A 232 -11.05 5.81 21.85
N ASN A 233 -11.04 4.95 20.83
CA ASN A 233 -10.19 5.13 19.66
C ASN A 233 -11.04 5.65 18.49
N PHE A 234 -10.55 6.62 17.73
CA PHE A 234 -11.19 7.13 16.52
C PHE A 234 -10.17 7.23 15.39
N GLN A 235 -10.63 7.04 14.15
CA GLN A 235 -9.80 7.12 12.94
C GLN A 235 -10.25 8.31 12.10
N THR A 236 -9.30 9.15 11.70
CA THR A 236 -9.56 10.33 10.86
C THR A 236 -9.68 9.95 9.38
N LYS A 237 -10.41 10.77 8.62
CA LYS A 237 -10.40 10.68 7.15
C LYS A 237 -9.05 11.15 6.60
N SER A 238 -8.69 10.73 5.39
CA SER A 238 -7.45 11.20 4.73
C SER A 238 -7.44 12.73 4.51
N THR A 239 -8.61 13.36 4.45
CA THR A 239 -8.78 14.80 4.22
C THR A 239 -8.88 15.63 5.50
N THR A 240 -8.78 15.03 6.68
CA THR A 240 -8.90 15.73 7.97
C THR A 240 -7.71 16.66 8.20
N LYS A 241 -7.99 17.95 8.40
CA LYS A 241 -7.01 18.99 8.71
C LYS A 241 -7.23 19.65 10.06
N LYS A 242 -8.45 19.55 10.61
CA LYS A 242 -8.84 20.06 11.92
C LYS A 242 -9.81 19.09 12.55
N ALA A 243 -9.74 18.93 13.87
CA ALA A 243 -10.77 18.24 14.61
C ALA A 243 -10.98 18.81 16.02
N LYS A 244 -12.14 18.49 16.57
CA LYS A 244 -12.46 18.69 17.98
C LYS A 244 -13.21 17.48 18.52
N ILE A 245 -13.03 17.23 19.81
CA ILE A 245 -13.84 16.28 20.57
C ILE A 245 -14.82 17.09 21.42
N VAL A 246 -16.07 16.65 21.47
CA VAL A 246 -17.09 17.24 22.33
C VAL A 246 -17.59 16.17 23.28
N ILE A 247 -17.50 16.44 24.58
CA ILE A 247 -18.15 15.64 25.62
C ILE A 247 -19.49 16.27 25.90
N SER A 248 -20.58 15.58 25.56
CA SER A 248 -21.94 16.08 25.73
C SER A 248 -22.67 15.32 26.84
N PRO A 249 -22.97 15.95 27.99
CA PRO A 249 -23.68 15.29 29.07
C PRO A 249 -25.11 14.92 28.65
N ALA A 250 -25.46 13.62 28.70
CA ALA A 250 -26.76 13.12 28.26
C ALA A 250 -27.84 13.33 29.34
N GLY A 251 -28.11 14.58 29.70
CA GLY A 251 -28.93 14.94 30.86
C GLY A 251 -28.22 14.68 32.20
N SER A 252 -26.90 14.54 32.16
CA SER A 252 -26.07 14.24 33.32
C SER A 252 -25.32 15.46 33.85
N LYS A 253 -25.00 15.46 35.14
CA LYS A 253 -24.00 16.35 35.73
C LYS A 253 -22.72 15.54 35.90
N LEU A 254 -21.65 15.94 35.21
CA LEU A 254 -20.39 15.22 35.23
C LEU A 254 -19.20 16.16 35.42
N THR A 255 -18.12 15.61 35.95
CA THR A 255 -16.79 16.23 36.00
C THR A 255 -15.83 15.34 35.25
N VAL A 256 -14.96 15.93 34.43
CA VAL A 256 -13.88 15.21 33.75
C VAL A 256 -12.52 15.70 34.24
N SER A 257 -11.54 14.80 34.24
CA SER A 257 -10.14 15.11 34.58
C SER A 257 -9.19 14.25 33.75
N ASP A 258 -7.91 14.63 33.75
CA ASP A 258 -6.82 13.91 33.07
C ASP A 258 -7.11 13.59 31.59
N ILE A 259 -7.75 14.54 30.88
CA ILE A 259 -8.09 14.36 29.47
C ILE A 259 -6.81 14.28 28.64
N LYS A 260 -6.74 13.22 27.82
CA LYS A 260 -5.67 12.98 26.87
C LYS A 260 -6.24 12.68 25.49
N ILE A 261 -5.65 13.31 24.48
CA ILE A 261 -5.83 12.97 23.07
C ILE A 261 -4.45 12.60 22.56
N GLN A 262 -4.22 11.35 22.19
CA GLN A 262 -2.90 10.90 21.76
C GLN A 262 -3.03 10.19 20.42
N LYS A 263 -2.16 10.51 19.45
CA LYS A 263 -2.04 9.74 18.21
C LYS A 263 -1.55 8.34 18.57
N VAL A 264 -2.25 7.33 18.10
CA VAL A 264 -1.84 5.93 18.20
C VAL A 264 -0.91 5.67 17.02
N LEU A 265 0.37 5.46 17.29
CA LEU A 265 1.36 5.16 16.24
C LEU A 265 1.14 3.72 15.76
N ASN A 266 0.33 3.58 14.71
CA ASN A 266 -0.08 2.30 14.12
C ASN A 266 0.66 1.97 12.81
N ASN A 267 1.94 2.31 12.78
CA ASN A 267 2.74 2.34 11.57
C ASN A 267 2.96 0.95 10.99
N GLN A 268 2.76 0.77 9.69
CA GLN A 268 3.06 -0.51 9.07
C GLN A 268 4.56 -0.75 9.08
N ILE A 269 4.94 -1.99 9.38
CA ILE A 269 6.31 -2.47 9.23
C ILE A 269 6.46 -3.32 7.96
N PHE A 270 7.65 -3.27 7.38
CA PHE A 270 8.02 -3.95 6.14
C PHE A 270 9.38 -4.60 6.32
N LEU A 271 9.57 -5.73 5.65
CA LEU A 271 10.86 -6.38 5.53
C LEU A 271 11.42 -6.13 4.13
N ARG A 272 12.63 -5.59 4.06
CA ARG A 272 13.38 -5.41 2.82
C ARG A 272 14.60 -6.31 2.86
N SER A 273 14.73 -7.23 1.91
CA SER A 273 15.94 -8.07 1.84
C SER A 273 17.18 -7.18 1.69
N ASP A 274 18.10 -7.27 2.66
CA ASP A 274 19.36 -6.54 2.65
C ASP A 274 20.37 -7.35 1.83
N LYS A 275 20.24 -7.28 0.51
CA LYS A 275 21.22 -7.89 -0.40
C LYS A 275 22.51 -7.07 -0.51
N LYS A 276 22.78 -6.09 0.37
CA LYS A 276 24.01 -5.29 0.27
C LYS A 276 25.32 -6.10 0.41
N GLY A 277 25.26 -7.32 0.95
CA GLY A 277 26.41 -8.24 1.06
C GLY A 277 26.47 -9.36 0.03
N GLN A 278 25.37 -9.65 -0.66
CA GLN A 278 25.41 -10.36 -1.92
C GLN A 278 25.26 -9.27 -2.96
N THR A 279 26.38 -8.77 -3.50
CA THR A 279 26.45 -8.68 -4.95
C THR A 279 25.82 -9.99 -5.40
N LEU A 280 24.54 -9.97 -5.81
CA LEU A 280 24.07 -10.93 -6.79
C LEU A 280 25.20 -10.82 -7.77
N LEU A 281 26.10 -11.81 -7.75
CA LEU A 281 27.22 -11.81 -8.64
C LEU A 281 26.57 -11.37 -9.92
N GLN A 282 27.09 -10.32 -10.54
CA GLN A 282 27.02 -10.27 -11.97
C GLN A 282 27.81 -11.51 -12.48
N ASP A 283 27.47 -12.72 -12.03
CA ASP A 283 27.22 -13.83 -12.92
C ASP A 283 26.27 -13.22 -13.91
N GLU A 284 26.91 -12.71 -14.96
CA GLU A 284 26.34 -11.94 -16.04
C GLU A 284 25.01 -12.57 -16.32
N ALA A 285 23.93 -11.89 -15.90
CA ALA A 285 22.61 -12.30 -16.31
C ALA A 285 22.68 -12.27 -17.83
N GLU A 286 22.82 -13.45 -18.43
CA GLU A 286 23.14 -13.57 -19.85
C GLU A 286 22.12 -12.69 -20.59
N SER A 287 22.63 -11.82 -21.47
CA SER A 287 21.80 -10.83 -22.14
C SER A 287 20.62 -11.55 -22.81
N VAL A 288 19.40 -11.17 -22.44
CA VAL A 288 18.20 -11.75 -23.03
C VAL A 288 18.10 -11.29 -24.48
N GLU A 289 18.36 -12.19 -25.41
CA GLU A 289 18.17 -11.93 -26.83
C GLU A 289 16.68 -12.02 -27.17
N PHE A 290 16.11 -10.96 -27.76
CA PHE A 290 14.70 -10.95 -28.11
C PHE A 290 14.43 -10.19 -29.40
N ILE A 291 13.32 -10.56 -30.04
CA ILE A 291 12.79 -9.98 -31.26
C ILE A 291 11.36 -9.55 -30.97
N LYS A 292 11.08 -8.26 -31.20
CA LYS A 292 9.72 -7.73 -31.19
C LYS A 292 9.03 -8.10 -32.50
N LYS A 293 8.09 -9.05 -32.48
CA LYS A 293 7.29 -9.41 -33.66
C LYS A 293 6.23 -8.36 -33.95
N SER A 294 5.58 -7.83 -32.91
CA SER A 294 4.56 -6.78 -33.03
C SER A 294 4.45 -5.95 -31.74
N ALA A 295 3.49 -5.04 -31.65
CA ALA A 295 3.21 -4.31 -30.40
C ALA A 295 2.71 -5.23 -29.27
N ILE A 296 2.14 -6.39 -29.62
CA ILE A 296 1.49 -7.34 -28.71
C ILE A 296 2.24 -8.66 -28.58
N GLU A 297 3.38 -8.82 -29.25
CA GLU A 297 4.06 -10.10 -29.38
C GLU A 297 5.58 -9.94 -29.42
N TYR A 298 6.25 -10.69 -28.55
CA TYR A 298 7.69 -10.72 -28.38
C TYR A 298 8.15 -12.17 -28.28
N GLU A 299 9.28 -12.49 -28.91
CA GLU A 299 9.88 -13.82 -28.86
C GLU A 299 11.37 -13.68 -28.58
N GLY A 300 11.99 -14.64 -27.90
CA GLY A 300 13.41 -14.55 -27.60
C GLY A 300 13.97 -15.81 -26.97
N LYS A 301 15.23 -15.74 -26.56
CA LYS A 301 15.93 -16.81 -25.87
C LYS A 301 16.47 -16.30 -24.55
N ILE A 302 16.36 -17.12 -23.52
CA ILE A 302 16.91 -16.85 -22.20
C ILE A 302 17.54 -18.11 -21.64
N LYS A 303 18.71 -17.95 -21.02
CA LYS A 303 19.38 -18.98 -20.27
C LYS A 303 19.46 -18.58 -18.81
N LEU A 304 19.02 -19.47 -17.94
CA LEU A 304 18.95 -19.27 -16.50
C LEU A 304 19.85 -20.29 -15.81
N ALA A 305 20.87 -19.82 -15.12
CA ALA A 305 21.69 -20.68 -14.26
C ALA A 305 20.93 -21.13 -13.00
N ASN A 306 19.98 -20.31 -12.53
CA ASN A 306 19.14 -20.56 -11.36
C ASN A 306 17.71 -20.06 -11.63
N PRO A 307 16.69 -20.56 -10.90
CA PRO A 307 15.34 -19.99 -10.94
C PRO A 307 15.37 -18.46 -10.75
N GLY A 308 14.54 -17.74 -11.50
CA GLY A 308 14.66 -16.29 -11.58
C GLY A 308 13.42 -15.58 -12.11
N PHE A 309 13.48 -14.25 -12.15
CA PHE A 309 12.39 -13.42 -12.67
C PHE A 309 12.71 -12.92 -14.09
N LEU A 310 11.77 -13.11 -15.01
CA LEU A 310 11.78 -12.44 -16.31
C LEU A 310 11.01 -11.13 -16.20
N PHE A 311 11.72 -10.00 -16.27
CA PHE A 311 11.12 -8.67 -16.23
C PHE A 311 10.79 -8.15 -17.62
N PHE A 312 9.54 -7.78 -17.86
CA PHE A 312 9.05 -7.24 -19.12
C PHE A 312 8.52 -5.83 -18.93
N LYS A 313 9.25 -4.86 -19.46
CA LYS A 313 9.05 -3.42 -19.22
C LYS A 313 7.95 -2.79 -20.09
N GLU A 314 6.88 -3.52 -20.38
CA GLU A 314 5.63 -2.94 -20.88
C GLU A 314 4.66 -2.73 -19.72
N THR A 315 3.65 -1.87 -19.92
CA THR A 315 2.65 -1.60 -18.88
C THR A 315 2.00 -2.90 -18.37
N PHE A 316 1.93 -3.04 -17.05
CA PHE A 316 1.39 -4.20 -16.38
C PHE A 316 -0.07 -4.40 -16.79
N HIS A 317 -0.38 -5.62 -17.20
CA HIS A 317 -1.74 -5.98 -17.52
C HIS A 317 -1.88 -7.51 -17.45
N PRO A 318 -2.92 -8.06 -16.76
CA PRO A 318 -3.08 -9.50 -16.57
C PRO A 318 -3.26 -10.31 -17.88
N GLY A 319 -3.57 -9.61 -18.96
CA GLY A 319 -3.65 -10.17 -20.32
C GLY A 319 -2.31 -10.50 -20.98
N TRP A 320 -1.18 -10.03 -20.43
CA TRP A 320 0.14 -10.48 -20.90
C TRP A 320 0.39 -11.91 -20.41
N LYS A 321 0.74 -12.79 -21.35
CA LYS A 321 1.06 -14.19 -21.07
C LYS A 321 2.48 -14.50 -21.51
N LEU A 322 3.19 -15.28 -20.70
CA LEU A 322 4.51 -15.83 -20.99
C LEU A 322 4.39 -17.33 -21.26
N SER A 323 4.92 -17.79 -22.38
CA SER A 323 5.13 -19.21 -22.69
C SER A 323 6.61 -19.48 -22.83
N LEU A 324 7.08 -20.57 -22.21
CA LEU A 324 8.46 -21.02 -22.23
C LEU A 324 8.53 -22.38 -22.93
N ILE A 325 9.42 -22.51 -23.91
CA ILE A 325 9.65 -23.73 -24.67
C ILE A 325 11.04 -24.25 -24.29
N SER A 326 11.11 -25.47 -23.77
CA SER A 326 12.37 -26.16 -23.47
C SER A 326 12.24 -27.63 -23.83
N ALA A 327 13.23 -28.18 -24.55
CA ALA A 327 13.20 -29.56 -25.06
C ALA A 327 11.90 -29.93 -25.82
N GLY A 328 11.28 -28.97 -26.51
CA GLY A 328 10.03 -29.15 -27.26
C GLY A 328 8.75 -29.11 -26.40
N GLU A 329 8.85 -29.01 -25.08
CA GLU A 329 7.71 -28.86 -24.18
C GLU A 329 7.41 -27.38 -23.92
N THR A 330 6.14 -26.98 -24.07
CA THR A 330 5.68 -25.62 -23.74
C THR A 330 5.11 -25.58 -22.34
N THR A 331 5.64 -24.69 -21.51
CA THR A 331 5.21 -24.45 -20.13
C THR A 331 4.77 -23.00 -19.96
N PHE A 332 3.87 -22.77 -19.00
CA PHE A 332 3.33 -21.44 -18.69
C PHE A 332 3.59 -21.14 -17.21
N PRO A 333 4.43 -20.14 -16.91
CA PRO A 333 4.64 -19.71 -15.53
C PRO A 333 3.32 -19.31 -14.87
N LYS A 334 3.03 -19.90 -13.71
CA LYS A 334 1.77 -19.67 -12.98
C LYS A 334 1.72 -18.30 -12.31
N GLN A 335 2.87 -17.71 -12.04
CA GLN A 335 2.98 -16.49 -11.25
C GLN A 335 3.34 -15.30 -12.13
N HIS A 336 2.49 -14.29 -12.13
CA HIS A 336 2.63 -13.03 -12.86
C HIS A 336 2.51 -11.86 -11.89
N PHE A 337 3.51 -10.98 -11.89
CA PHE A 337 3.69 -9.94 -10.88
C PHE A 337 3.81 -8.55 -11.53
N LEU A 338 3.42 -7.53 -10.78
CA LEU A 338 3.76 -6.14 -11.06
C LEU A 338 5.24 -5.93 -10.73
N SER A 339 6.03 -5.54 -11.72
CA SER A 339 7.46 -5.25 -11.55
C SER A 339 7.76 -3.77 -11.74
N ASN A 340 8.69 -3.22 -10.95
CA ASN A 340 9.05 -1.79 -11.03
C ASN A 340 7.83 -0.84 -11.02
N LEU A 341 6.71 -1.24 -10.41
CA LEU A 341 5.41 -0.55 -10.36
C LEU A 341 4.69 -0.26 -11.68
N TYR A 342 5.24 -0.64 -12.81
CA TYR A 342 4.58 -0.46 -14.10
C TYR A 342 4.75 -1.64 -15.04
N GLY A 343 5.73 -2.51 -14.79
CA GLY A 343 6.14 -3.61 -15.64
C GLY A 343 5.45 -4.91 -15.30
N ASN A 344 5.65 -5.90 -16.15
CA ASN A 344 5.27 -7.28 -15.91
C ASN A 344 6.50 -8.06 -15.41
N ALA A 345 6.29 -9.07 -14.58
CA ALA A 345 7.31 -10.06 -14.28
C ALA A 345 6.71 -11.45 -14.12
N TRP A 346 7.48 -12.47 -14.48
CA TRP A 346 7.13 -13.86 -14.25
C TRP A 346 8.26 -14.57 -13.52
N TYR A 347 7.91 -15.42 -12.56
CA TYR A 347 8.88 -16.29 -11.89
C TYR A 347 9.03 -17.59 -12.67
N ILE A 348 10.27 -17.91 -13.05
CA ILE A 348 10.66 -19.12 -13.75
C ILE A 348 11.35 -20.01 -12.70
N ASP A 349 10.70 -21.11 -12.36
CA ASP A 349 11.03 -21.96 -11.20
C ASP A 349 12.15 -22.97 -11.47
N LYS A 350 12.61 -23.09 -12.72
CA LYS A 350 13.65 -24.03 -13.15
C LYS A 350 14.78 -23.29 -13.87
N ALA A 351 16.00 -23.76 -13.66
CA ALA A 351 17.16 -23.39 -14.46
C ALA A 351 17.12 -24.10 -15.82
N GLY A 352 17.72 -23.50 -16.84
CA GLY A 352 17.79 -24.07 -18.18
C GLY A 352 17.82 -23.02 -19.30
N GLU A 353 17.80 -23.51 -20.53
CA GLU A 353 17.64 -22.71 -21.74
C GLU A 353 16.19 -22.77 -22.22
N TYR A 354 15.64 -21.60 -22.52
CA TYR A 354 14.26 -21.43 -22.92
C TYR A 354 14.17 -20.56 -24.16
N GLU A 355 13.36 -20.98 -25.12
CA GLU A 355 12.76 -20.05 -26.07
C GLU A 355 11.49 -19.52 -25.43
N PHE A 356 11.36 -18.20 -25.33
CA PHE A 356 10.19 -17.58 -24.71
C PHE A 356 9.36 -16.84 -25.75
N LYS A 357 8.05 -16.77 -25.49
CA LYS A 357 7.09 -15.94 -26.20
C LYS A 357 6.20 -15.21 -25.22
N ILE A 358 6.11 -13.90 -25.37
CA ILE A 358 5.23 -13.02 -24.59
C ILE A 358 4.16 -12.48 -25.54
N GLU A 359 2.90 -12.69 -25.20
CA GLU A 359 1.76 -12.29 -26.03
C GLU A 359 0.67 -11.59 -25.21
N PHE A 360 0.04 -10.58 -25.79
CA PHE A 360 -1.12 -9.90 -25.20
C PHE A 360 -2.43 -10.56 -25.65
N ASP A 361 -2.94 -11.48 -24.85
CA ASP A 361 -4.11 -12.31 -25.16
C ASP A 361 -5.41 -11.52 -25.43
N PRO A 362 -5.72 -10.40 -24.74
CA PRO A 362 -6.93 -9.62 -25.00
C PRO A 362 -7.08 -9.14 -26.45
N GLN A 363 -5.97 -8.94 -27.17
CA GLN A 363 -6.00 -8.49 -28.55
C GLN A 363 -6.64 -9.52 -29.49
N LYS A 364 -6.54 -10.83 -29.19
CA LYS A 364 -7.20 -11.88 -29.98
C LYS A 364 -8.72 -11.74 -29.92
N TYR A 365 -9.27 -11.53 -28.73
CA TYR A 365 -10.70 -11.35 -28.52
C TYR A 365 -11.22 -10.06 -29.15
N PHE A 366 -10.43 -8.98 -29.09
CA PHE A 366 -10.76 -7.73 -29.77
C PHE A 366 -10.86 -7.93 -31.29
N ASN A 367 -9.89 -8.63 -31.89
CA ASN A 367 -9.91 -8.92 -33.33
C ASN A 367 -11.13 -9.78 -33.73
N ILE A 368 -11.50 -10.78 -32.93
CA ILE A 368 -12.73 -11.57 -33.14
C ILE A 368 -13.97 -10.67 -33.06
N GLY A 369 -14.02 -9.76 -32.08
CA GLY A 369 -15.12 -8.80 -31.93
C GLY A 369 -15.29 -7.89 -33.16
N ILE A 370 -14.19 -7.44 -33.76
CA ILE A 370 -14.22 -6.66 -35.01
C ILE A 370 -14.82 -7.49 -36.14
N ILE A 371 -14.37 -8.74 -36.33
CA ILE A 371 -14.88 -9.61 -37.39
C ILE A 371 -16.38 -9.82 -37.23
N LEU A 372 -16.84 -10.13 -36.01
CA LEU A 372 -18.26 -10.30 -35.71
C LEU A 372 -19.07 -9.03 -35.95
N THR A 373 -18.52 -7.86 -35.61
CA THR A 373 -19.17 -6.56 -35.85
C THR A 373 -19.34 -6.29 -37.34
N VAL A 374 -18.30 -6.57 -38.16
CA VAL A 374 -18.36 -6.40 -39.61
C VAL A 374 -19.39 -7.35 -40.23
N LEU A 375 -19.37 -8.63 -39.85
CA LEU A 375 -20.33 -9.62 -40.35
C LEU A 375 -21.77 -9.28 -39.95
N GLY A 376 -21.99 -8.85 -38.70
CA GLY A 376 -23.30 -8.39 -38.22
C GLY A 376 -23.80 -7.17 -39.00
N GLY A 377 -22.93 -6.20 -39.25
CA GLY A 377 -23.26 -5.01 -40.06
C GLY A 377 -23.65 -5.38 -41.48
N LEU A 378 -22.88 -6.25 -42.14
CA LEU A 378 -23.19 -6.75 -43.49
C LEU A 378 -24.52 -7.52 -43.51
N PHE A 379 -24.81 -8.31 -42.48
CA PHE A 379 -26.09 -9.02 -42.35
C PHE A 379 -27.28 -8.05 -42.23
N ILE A 380 -27.16 -7.03 -41.38
CA ILE A 380 -28.20 -5.99 -41.24
C ILE A 380 -28.44 -5.26 -42.56
N LEU A 381 -27.36 -4.89 -43.28
CA LEU A 381 -27.45 -4.25 -44.59
C LEU A 381 -28.16 -5.15 -45.61
N ALA A 382 -27.82 -6.44 -45.66
CA ALA A 382 -28.47 -7.39 -46.56
C ALA A 382 -29.97 -7.53 -46.27
N VAL A 383 -30.35 -7.60 -44.99
CA VAL A 383 -31.76 -7.63 -44.56
C VAL A 383 -32.49 -6.34 -44.97
N ALA A 384 -31.87 -5.18 -44.78
CA ALA A 384 -32.44 -3.89 -45.15
C ALA A 384 -32.66 -3.76 -46.66
N MET A 385 -31.68 -4.20 -47.47
CA MET A 385 -31.78 -4.20 -48.94
C MET A 385 -32.89 -5.12 -49.44
N ASN A 386 -33.04 -6.32 -48.83
CA ASN A 386 -34.11 -7.25 -49.17
C ASN A 386 -35.50 -6.70 -48.81
N LYS A 387 -35.62 -5.93 -47.72
CA LYS A 387 -36.89 -5.26 -47.38
C LYS A 387 -37.25 -4.16 -48.38
N ARG A 388 -36.29 -3.34 -48.82
CA ARG A 388 -36.53 -2.29 -49.83
C ARG A 388 -37.02 -2.86 -51.16
N LYS A 389 -36.45 -3.98 -51.63
CA LYS A 389 -36.88 -4.66 -52.86
C LYS A 389 -38.32 -5.19 -52.82
N LYS A 390 -38.93 -5.37 -51.63
CA LYS A 390 -40.33 -5.80 -51.51
C LYS A 390 -41.34 -4.64 -51.51
N GLN A 391 -40.87 -3.39 -51.38
CA GLN A 391 -41.72 -2.20 -51.35
C GLN A 391 -41.80 -1.48 -52.70
N ILE A 392 -40.92 -1.85 -53.63
CA ILE A 392 -40.93 -1.45 -55.05
C ILE A 392 -41.48 -2.65 -55.81
#